data_AF-A0A2T4IVN7-F1
#
_entry.id   AF-A0A2T4IVN7-F1
#
_cell.length_a   1.000
_cell.length_b   1.000
_cell.length_c   1.000
_cell.angle_alpha   90.00
_cell.angle_beta   90.00
_cell.angle_gamma   90.00
#
_symmetry.space_group_name_H-M   'P 1'
#
loop_
_entity.id
_entity.type
_entity.pdbx_description
1 polymer ?
#
loop_
_entity_poly.entity_id
_entity_poly.type
_entity_poly.pdbx_seq_one_letter_code
_entity_poly.pdbx_strand_id
1 'polypeptide(L)'
;MLVPSLASAEAFDWAAQLQKSPRAVQAALGASARCSTASHSVPVKFIDQNTTVRADLFDPIENTNPKQYFWSVGGEEDLSIDRDDERRYVADTISVLNCILGREATVTAYTFDNRIFRIQLAFDRCASREEKTSQVLSTPEKPFTYRECDGFDPDEKDYDEAIFQTIKARNTYGYNSQGRPGIFDFRWNGHVRGEYKGAEENALFGFSCSVDRPTGARQVILDDEPYRCLIDVDNADLSHWSSTAMYEFLTPGVIFDSVAKRLTAKRVFIDMPAESLAAKSMWPGLGAMLDAVKSEISTRLAEKVSTEGAVSKILGAP
;
A
#
# COMPACT_ATOMS: atom_id res chain seq x y z
N MET A 1 6.23 -37.16 -21.45
CA MET A 1 5.50 -35.88 -21.47
C MET A 1 6.10 -35.01 -20.39
N LEU A 2 6.80 -33.95 -20.79
CA LEU A 2 7.36 -32.95 -19.88
C LEU A 2 6.20 -32.12 -19.35
N VAL A 3 5.88 -32.30 -18.07
CA VAL A 3 5.03 -31.34 -17.34
C VAL A 3 5.83 -30.03 -17.32
N PRO A 4 5.29 -28.89 -17.79
CA PRO A 4 5.98 -27.62 -17.62
C PRO A 4 6.17 -27.43 -16.11
N SER A 5 7.41 -27.28 -15.66
CA SER A 5 7.68 -26.89 -14.29
C SER A 5 6.87 -25.63 -14.01
N LEU A 6 6.11 -25.64 -12.92
CA LEU A 6 5.45 -24.47 -12.35
C LEU A 6 6.40 -23.27 -12.49
N ALA A 7 5.99 -22.21 -13.20
CA ALA A 7 6.74 -20.97 -13.14
C ALA A 7 6.67 -20.51 -11.68
N SER A 8 7.80 -20.64 -10.95
CA SER A 8 7.90 -20.14 -9.58
C SER A 8 7.54 -18.65 -9.60
N ALA A 9 6.97 -18.16 -8.50
CA ALA A 9 6.62 -16.73 -8.40
C ALA A 9 7.83 -15.81 -8.66
N GLU A 10 9.05 -16.30 -8.47
CA GLU A 10 10.29 -15.58 -8.74
C GLU A 10 10.72 -15.62 -10.22
N ALA A 11 10.63 -16.76 -10.90
CA ALA A 11 11.09 -16.94 -12.28
C ALA A 11 10.13 -16.38 -13.34
N PHE A 12 8.91 -16.00 -12.94
CA PHE A 12 7.95 -15.40 -13.84
C PHE A 12 8.34 -13.96 -14.20
N ASP A 13 8.31 -13.63 -15.50
CA ASP A 13 8.65 -12.30 -15.99
C ASP A 13 7.50 -11.32 -15.76
N TRP A 14 7.45 -10.77 -14.54
CA TRP A 14 6.44 -9.82 -14.10
C TRP A 14 6.50 -8.49 -14.83
N ALA A 15 7.69 -8.01 -15.19
CA ALA A 15 7.85 -6.76 -15.92
C ALA A 15 7.19 -6.86 -17.30
N ALA A 16 7.36 -7.99 -18.00
CA ALA A 16 6.72 -8.23 -19.29
C ALA A 16 5.18 -8.38 -19.23
N GLN A 17 4.60 -8.49 -18.03
CA GLN A 17 3.15 -8.55 -17.84
C GLN A 17 2.50 -7.16 -17.72
N LEU A 18 3.28 -6.10 -17.54
CA LEU A 18 2.75 -4.74 -17.64
C LEU A 18 2.12 -4.52 -19.03
N GLN A 19 1.07 -3.70 -19.08
CA GLN A 19 0.24 -3.42 -20.25
C GLN A 19 -0.52 -4.62 -20.85
N LYS A 20 -0.38 -5.83 -20.30
CA LYS A 20 -1.19 -7.00 -20.69
C LYS A 20 -2.56 -6.95 -20.01
N SER A 21 -3.51 -7.70 -20.57
CA SER A 21 -4.83 -7.83 -19.95
C SER A 21 -4.78 -8.80 -18.76
N PRO A 22 -5.67 -8.63 -17.76
CA PRO A 22 -5.82 -9.57 -16.64
C PRO A 22 -5.94 -11.02 -17.10
N ARG A 23 -6.73 -11.24 -18.16
CA ARG A 23 -6.96 -12.57 -18.73
C ARG A 23 -5.69 -13.17 -19.32
N ALA A 24 -4.84 -12.37 -19.96
CA ALA A 24 -3.57 -12.84 -20.49
C ALA A 24 -2.62 -13.26 -19.35
N VAL A 25 -2.55 -12.49 -18.28
CA VAL A 25 -1.73 -12.84 -17.10
C VAL A 25 -2.25 -14.08 -16.39
N GLN A 26 -3.57 -14.18 -16.16
CA GLN A 26 -4.18 -15.39 -15.62
C GLN A 26 -3.89 -16.63 -16.48
N ALA A 27 -3.95 -16.50 -17.80
CA ALA A 27 -3.61 -17.58 -18.71
C ALA A 27 -2.13 -17.96 -18.65
N ALA A 28 -1.22 -16.98 -18.51
CA ALA A 28 0.21 -17.21 -18.36
C ALA A 28 0.57 -17.89 -17.03
N LEU A 29 -0.14 -17.55 -15.94
CA LEU A 29 0.00 -18.21 -14.65
C LEU A 29 -0.57 -19.65 -14.68
N GLY A 30 -1.61 -19.88 -15.47
CA GLY A 30 -2.21 -21.19 -15.64
C GLY A 30 -2.87 -21.73 -14.37
N ALA A 31 -2.88 -23.06 -14.21
CA ALA A 31 -3.59 -23.73 -13.12
C ALA A 31 -2.93 -23.59 -11.73
N SER A 32 -1.72 -23.01 -11.64
CA SER A 32 -0.99 -22.83 -10.38
C SER A 32 -1.48 -21.62 -9.58
N ALA A 33 -2.26 -20.73 -10.21
CA ALA A 33 -2.79 -19.53 -9.60
C ALA A 33 -4.29 -19.64 -9.35
N ARG A 34 -4.73 -19.12 -8.19
CA ARG A 34 -6.15 -18.87 -7.90
C ARG A 34 -6.38 -17.37 -7.87
N CYS A 35 -7.14 -16.86 -8.83
CA CYS A 35 -7.33 -15.43 -8.98
C CYS A 35 -8.78 -15.00 -8.70
N SER A 36 -8.93 -13.85 -8.06
CA SER A 36 -10.19 -13.12 -7.89
C SER A 36 -10.04 -11.68 -8.38
N THR A 37 -11.15 -11.04 -8.71
CA THR A 37 -11.16 -9.65 -9.16
C THR A 37 -12.11 -8.84 -8.28
N ALA A 38 -11.71 -7.63 -7.94
CA ALA A 38 -12.49 -6.67 -7.17
C ALA A 38 -12.31 -5.27 -7.75
N SER A 39 -13.22 -4.35 -7.45
CA SER A 39 -13.01 -2.93 -7.75
C SER A 39 -12.00 -2.32 -6.78
N HIS A 40 -11.20 -1.37 -7.26
CA HIS A 40 -10.34 -0.57 -6.40
C HIS A 40 -11.19 0.35 -5.52
N SER A 41 -10.79 0.54 -4.27
CA SER A 41 -11.45 1.49 -3.38
C SER A 41 -10.45 2.22 -2.50
N VAL A 42 -10.72 3.51 -2.28
CA VAL A 42 -9.91 4.39 -1.45
C VAL A 42 -10.73 4.88 -0.26
N PRO A 43 -10.17 4.93 0.96
CA PRO A 43 -10.86 5.48 2.12
C PRO A 43 -11.04 7.00 1.98
N VAL A 44 -12.19 7.52 2.40
CA VAL A 44 -12.50 8.98 2.39
C VAL A 44 -13.05 9.37 3.76
N LYS A 45 -12.17 9.38 4.76
CA LYS A 45 -12.60 9.40 6.17
C LYS A 45 -12.93 10.77 6.73
N PHE A 46 -12.28 11.80 6.20
CA PHE A 46 -12.34 13.16 6.74
C PHE A 46 -12.53 14.15 5.60
N ILE A 47 -13.58 14.96 5.69
CA ILE A 47 -13.87 16.02 4.72
C ILE A 47 -14.16 17.32 5.47
N ASP A 48 -13.59 18.40 4.96
CA ASP A 48 -13.91 19.78 5.30
C ASP A 48 -13.93 20.65 4.02
N GLN A 49 -14.13 21.95 4.19
CA GLN A 49 -14.19 22.88 3.05
C GLN A 49 -12.89 22.93 2.23
N ASN A 50 -11.74 22.67 2.86
CA ASN A 50 -10.41 22.73 2.25
C ASN A 50 -9.96 21.40 1.65
N THR A 51 -10.78 20.35 1.75
CA THR A 51 -10.43 19.03 1.22
C THR A 51 -10.35 19.06 -0.29
N THR A 52 -9.29 18.50 -0.87
CA THR A 52 -9.07 18.48 -2.32
C THR A 52 -8.70 17.08 -2.80
N VAL A 53 -8.71 16.89 -4.12
CA VAL A 53 -8.30 15.64 -4.78
C VAL A 53 -6.91 15.80 -5.37
N ARG A 54 -6.02 14.83 -5.16
CA ARG A 54 -4.69 14.76 -5.78
C ARG A 54 -4.56 13.56 -6.73
N ALA A 55 -3.55 13.59 -7.61
CA ALA A 55 -3.23 12.47 -8.50
C ALA A 55 -2.46 11.37 -7.75
N ASP A 56 -3.16 10.61 -6.91
CA ASP A 56 -2.62 9.48 -6.15
C ASP A 56 -3.61 8.31 -6.23
N LEU A 57 -3.11 7.11 -6.51
CA LEU A 57 -3.95 5.93 -6.67
C LEU A 57 -4.52 5.44 -5.32
N PHE A 58 -3.77 5.55 -4.23
CA PHE A 58 -4.10 4.93 -2.95
C PHE A 58 -4.62 5.92 -1.93
N ASP A 59 -4.14 7.16 -2.00
CA ASP A 59 -4.50 8.24 -1.08
C ASP A 59 -4.80 9.54 -1.85
N PRO A 60 -5.91 9.60 -2.60
CA PRO A 60 -6.23 10.75 -3.44
C PRO A 60 -6.84 11.92 -2.67
N ILE A 61 -7.12 11.80 -1.37
CA ILE A 61 -7.76 12.83 -0.57
C ILE A 61 -6.70 13.64 0.16
N GLU A 62 -6.62 14.92 -0.14
CA GLU A 62 -5.69 15.83 0.54
C GLU A 62 -6.44 16.78 1.46
N ASN A 63 -6.01 16.82 2.72
CA ASN A 63 -6.55 17.73 3.71
C ASN A 63 -5.42 18.46 4.47
N THR A 64 -5.50 19.79 4.54
CA THR A 64 -4.52 20.66 5.20
C THR A 64 -4.89 21.01 6.64
N ASN A 65 -6.07 20.63 7.09
CA ASN A 65 -6.58 20.93 8.42
C ASN A 65 -5.96 19.98 9.45
N PRO A 66 -5.25 20.51 10.47
CA PRO A 66 -4.64 19.67 11.50
C PRO A 66 -5.69 18.89 12.31
N LYS A 67 -6.95 19.34 12.34
CA LYS A 67 -8.05 18.67 13.04
C LYS A 67 -8.27 17.24 12.55
N GLN A 68 -7.87 16.87 11.33
CA GLN A 68 -7.93 15.50 10.83
C GLN A 68 -7.27 14.46 11.76
N TYR A 69 -6.26 14.86 12.54
CA TYR A 69 -5.52 13.98 13.47
C TYR A 69 -6.01 14.04 14.92
N PHE A 70 -6.86 15.00 15.26
CA PHE A 70 -7.35 15.20 16.62
C PHE A 70 -8.80 14.75 16.72
N TRP A 71 -9.10 13.80 17.60
CA TRP A 71 -10.48 13.47 17.98
C TRP A 71 -10.93 14.43 19.08
N SER A 72 -12.11 15.04 18.92
CA SER A 72 -12.67 15.90 19.96
C SER A 72 -13.24 15.03 21.09
N VAL A 73 -12.45 14.80 22.13
CA VAL A 73 -12.93 14.19 23.38
C VAL A 73 -13.72 15.23 24.15
N GLY A 74 -15.04 15.08 24.22
CA GLY A 74 -15.86 15.85 25.15
C GLY A 74 -16.02 17.35 24.84
N GLY A 75 -15.81 17.76 23.58
CA GLY A 75 -16.16 19.11 23.08
C GLY A 75 -17.44 19.10 22.24
N GLU A 76 -18.00 20.29 21.95
CA GLU A 76 -19.05 20.43 20.94
C GLU A 76 -18.59 19.86 19.59
N GLU A 77 -19.51 19.19 18.90
CA GLU A 77 -19.27 18.68 17.55
C GLU A 77 -18.94 19.83 16.59
N ASP A 78 -17.80 19.73 15.92
CA ASP A 78 -17.39 20.72 14.93
C ASP A 78 -18.14 20.49 13.61
N LEU A 79 -19.24 21.21 13.43
CA LEU A 79 -20.10 21.12 12.24
C LEU A 79 -19.40 21.48 10.92
N SER A 80 -18.19 22.06 10.96
CA SER A 80 -17.40 22.35 9.75
C SER A 80 -16.68 21.13 9.18
N ILE A 81 -16.77 19.99 9.88
CA ILE A 81 -16.05 18.77 9.57
C ILE A 81 -17.05 17.63 9.43
N ASP A 82 -16.83 16.81 8.41
CA ASP A 82 -17.50 15.53 8.24
C ASP A 82 -16.51 14.39 8.45
N ARG A 83 -16.83 13.46 9.36
CA ARG A 83 -16.03 12.27 9.63
C ARG A 83 -16.85 11.01 9.48
N ASP A 84 -16.30 10.06 8.74
CA ASP A 84 -16.94 8.79 8.46
C ASP A 84 -15.85 7.74 8.18
N ASP A 85 -15.50 6.96 9.21
CA ASP A 85 -14.41 5.97 9.13
C ASP A 85 -14.72 4.82 8.15
N GLU A 86 -15.99 4.63 7.81
CA GLU A 86 -16.45 3.57 6.91
C GLU A 86 -16.57 4.04 5.46
N ARG A 87 -16.55 5.35 5.21
CA ARG A 87 -16.68 5.91 3.86
C ARG A 87 -15.53 5.51 2.97
N ARG A 88 -15.89 4.98 1.79
CA ARG A 88 -14.96 4.64 0.72
C ARG A 88 -15.49 5.14 -0.61
N TYR A 89 -14.58 5.60 -1.45
CA TYR A 89 -14.85 5.79 -2.87
C TYR A 89 -14.46 4.52 -3.63
N VAL A 90 -15.39 3.97 -4.41
CA VAL A 90 -15.14 2.83 -5.28
C VAL A 90 -14.84 3.34 -6.68
N ALA A 91 -13.66 3.02 -7.20
CA ALA A 91 -13.22 3.42 -8.53
C ALA A 91 -13.61 2.36 -9.56
N ASP A 92 -14.77 2.51 -10.19
CA ASP A 92 -15.31 1.52 -11.14
C ASP A 92 -14.44 1.28 -12.38
N THR A 93 -13.61 2.27 -12.74
CA THR A 93 -12.68 2.19 -13.88
C THR A 93 -11.41 1.41 -13.57
N ILE A 94 -11.14 1.13 -12.29
CA ILE A 94 -9.92 0.46 -11.84
C ILE A 94 -10.28 -0.86 -11.20
N SER A 95 -9.81 -1.96 -11.81
CA SER A 95 -10.00 -3.30 -11.25
C SER A 95 -8.71 -3.83 -10.63
N VAL A 96 -8.85 -4.55 -9.52
CA VAL A 96 -7.78 -5.20 -8.78
C VAL A 96 -7.90 -6.70 -8.98
N LEU A 97 -6.89 -7.30 -9.59
CA LEU A 97 -6.72 -8.74 -9.73
C LEU A 97 -5.84 -9.25 -8.59
N ASN A 98 -6.38 -10.12 -7.74
CA ASN A 98 -5.62 -10.78 -6.68
C ASN A 98 -5.43 -12.25 -7.04
N CYS A 99 -4.20 -12.71 -7.13
CA CYS A 99 -3.86 -14.09 -7.44
C CYS A 99 -3.01 -14.70 -6.32
N ILE A 100 -3.39 -15.89 -5.84
CA ILE A 100 -2.59 -16.69 -4.92
C ILE A 100 -1.80 -17.72 -5.73
N LEU A 101 -0.48 -17.68 -5.64
CA LEU A 101 0.44 -18.61 -6.29
C LEU A 101 0.87 -19.68 -5.29
N GLY A 102 0.12 -20.78 -5.25
CA GLY A 102 0.40 -21.89 -4.32
C GLY A 102 0.51 -21.43 -2.85
N ARG A 103 1.66 -21.74 -2.23
CA ARG A 103 2.06 -21.27 -0.88
C ARG A 103 3.27 -20.36 -0.93
N GLU A 104 3.57 -19.79 -2.10
CA GLU A 104 4.81 -19.07 -2.36
C GLU A 104 4.61 -17.56 -2.34
N ALA A 105 3.54 -17.07 -2.95
CA ALA A 105 3.31 -15.64 -3.07
C ALA A 105 1.85 -15.28 -3.30
N THR A 106 1.50 -14.04 -2.94
CA THR A 106 0.28 -13.36 -3.37
C THR A 106 0.64 -12.25 -4.34
N VAL A 107 -0.11 -12.17 -5.43
CA VAL A 107 0.03 -11.15 -6.47
C VAL A 107 -1.19 -10.26 -6.44
N THR A 108 -0.98 -8.95 -6.38
CA THR A 108 -2.02 -7.95 -6.53
C THR A 108 -1.67 -7.09 -7.75
N ALA A 109 -2.46 -7.20 -8.81
CA ALA A 109 -2.30 -6.43 -10.03
C ALA A 109 -3.45 -5.42 -10.19
N TYR A 110 -3.12 -4.18 -10.55
CA TYR A 110 -4.09 -3.12 -10.78
C TYR A 110 -4.22 -2.85 -12.26
N THR A 111 -5.45 -2.62 -12.69
CA THR A 111 -5.80 -2.54 -14.09
C THR A 111 -6.66 -1.33 -14.37
N PHE A 112 -6.41 -0.69 -15.51
CA PHE A 112 -7.15 0.45 -16.05
C PHE A 112 -7.26 0.23 -17.56
N ASP A 113 -8.44 0.45 -18.14
CA ASP A 113 -8.73 0.15 -19.56
C ASP A 113 -8.35 -1.28 -19.98
N ASN A 114 -8.61 -2.27 -19.10
CA ASN A 114 -8.29 -3.69 -19.29
C ASN A 114 -6.78 -3.95 -19.53
N ARG A 115 -5.91 -3.09 -19.01
CA ARG A 115 -4.45 -3.23 -19.04
C ARG A 115 -3.88 -3.11 -17.63
N ILE A 116 -2.95 -3.99 -17.30
CA ILE A 116 -2.26 -3.98 -16.02
C ILE A 116 -1.22 -2.85 -16.04
N PHE A 117 -1.28 -1.95 -15.06
CA PHE A 117 -0.30 -0.87 -14.91
C PHE A 117 0.56 -1.02 -13.65
N ARG A 118 0.13 -1.83 -12.69
CA ARG A 118 0.89 -2.10 -11.45
C ARG A 118 0.75 -3.56 -11.08
N ILE A 119 1.86 -4.19 -10.70
CA ILE A 119 1.89 -5.55 -10.17
C ILE A 119 2.69 -5.54 -8.87
N GLN A 120 2.09 -6.06 -7.82
CA GLN A 120 2.71 -6.24 -6.52
C GLN A 120 2.77 -7.72 -6.20
N LEU A 121 3.94 -8.21 -5.82
CA LEU A 121 4.15 -9.54 -5.27
C LEU A 121 4.51 -9.44 -3.81
N ALA A 122 3.78 -10.15 -2.96
CA ALA A 122 4.14 -10.40 -1.57
C ALA A 122 4.49 -11.88 -1.43
N PHE A 123 5.73 -12.18 -1.02
CA PHE A 123 6.16 -13.55 -0.79
C PHE A 123 5.59 -14.05 0.54
N ASP A 124 5.10 -15.28 0.53
CA ASP A 124 4.47 -15.91 1.67
C ASP A 124 5.52 -16.39 2.67
N ARG A 125 5.59 -15.68 3.80
CA ARG A 125 6.42 -16.02 4.97
C ARG A 125 5.59 -16.51 6.14
N CYS A 126 4.44 -17.09 5.84
CA CYS A 126 3.58 -17.64 6.87
C CYS A 126 4.11 -19.00 7.34
N ALA A 127 4.42 -19.13 8.64
CA ALA A 127 4.89 -20.40 9.20
C ALA A 127 3.80 -21.47 9.15
N SER A 128 2.58 -21.11 9.55
CA SER A 128 1.42 -21.98 9.45
C SER A 128 0.14 -21.17 9.26
N ARG A 129 -0.91 -21.76 8.68
CA ARG A 129 -2.22 -21.10 8.59
C ARG A 129 -3.23 -21.89 9.39
N GLU A 130 -3.75 -21.26 10.42
CA GLU A 130 -4.82 -21.83 11.24
C GLU A 130 -6.17 -21.33 10.75
N GLU A 131 -7.14 -22.23 10.70
CA GLU A 131 -8.51 -21.89 10.38
C GLU A 131 -9.20 -21.41 11.66
N LYS A 132 -9.45 -20.10 11.74
CA LYS A 132 -10.10 -19.46 12.88
C LYS A 132 -11.52 -19.09 12.54
N THR A 133 -12.41 -19.25 13.51
CA THR A 133 -13.79 -18.77 13.44
C THR A 133 -13.83 -17.34 13.94
N SER A 134 -14.27 -16.40 13.11
CA SER A 134 -14.40 -15.00 13.54
C SER A 134 -15.39 -14.90 14.68
N GLN A 135 -14.97 -14.42 15.85
CA GLN A 135 -15.87 -14.24 16.99
C GLN A 135 -16.89 -13.10 16.76
N VAL A 136 -16.62 -12.21 15.79
CA VAL A 136 -17.43 -11.03 15.51
C VAL A 136 -18.41 -11.27 14.36
N LEU A 137 -18.00 -12.00 13.34
CA LEU A 137 -18.78 -12.22 12.10
C LEU A 137 -19.45 -13.59 12.04
N SER A 138 -19.19 -14.48 13.00
CA SER A 138 -19.81 -15.81 13.05
C SER A 138 -21.06 -15.82 13.92
N THR A 139 -22.09 -16.53 13.47
CA THR A 139 -23.22 -16.93 14.32
C THR A 139 -23.18 -18.45 14.56
N PRO A 140 -23.86 -18.97 15.60
CA PRO A 140 -23.88 -20.41 15.87
C PRO A 140 -24.37 -21.27 14.69
N GLU A 141 -25.22 -20.69 13.84
CA GLU A 141 -25.82 -21.36 12.68
C GLU A 141 -25.01 -21.16 11.39
N LYS A 142 -24.13 -20.14 11.34
CA LYS A 142 -23.26 -19.82 10.21
C LYS A 142 -21.87 -19.38 10.72
N PRO A 143 -20.98 -20.32 11.03
CA PRO A 143 -19.62 -19.99 11.39
C PRO A 143 -18.90 -19.37 10.19
N PHE A 144 -18.38 -18.16 10.36
CA PHE A 144 -17.47 -17.55 9.40
C PHE A 144 -16.04 -17.96 9.76
N THR A 145 -15.53 -18.97 9.06
CA THR A 145 -14.15 -19.42 9.20
C THR A 145 -13.25 -18.71 8.19
N TYR A 146 -12.10 -18.24 8.65
CA TYR A 146 -11.06 -17.65 7.83
C TYR A 146 -9.70 -18.25 8.19
N ARG A 147 -8.77 -18.25 7.24
CA ARG A 147 -7.40 -18.73 7.48
C ARG A 147 -6.53 -17.55 7.85
N GLU A 148 -6.11 -17.49 9.11
CA GLU A 148 -5.16 -16.50 9.58
C GLU A 148 -3.74 -17.06 9.50
N CYS A 149 -2.77 -16.20 9.23
CA CYS A 149 -1.38 -16.60 9.35
C CYS A 149 -0.98 -16.66 10.82
N ASP A 150 -0.48 -17.81 11.25
CA ASP A 150 0.11 -18.01 12.57
C ASP A 150 1.63 -18.20 12.45
N GLY A 151 2.35 -17.23 13.00
CA GLY A 151 3.81 -17.18 12.99
C GLY A 151 4.45 -16.73 11.68
N PHE A 152 5.74 -16.45 11.77
CA PHE A 152 6.60 -16.05 10.66
C PHE A 152 7.58 -17.18 10.34
N ASP A 153 7.66 -17.57 9.07
CA ASP A 153 8.62 -18.54 8.52
C ASP A 153 9.97 -17.82 8.31
N PRO A 154 10.97 -18.08 9.16
CA PRO A 154 12.25 -17.40 9.11
C PRO A 154 13.26 -18.13 8.21
N ASP A 155 12.83 -19.17 7.49
CA ASP A 155 13.74 -19.97 6.67
C ASP A 155 13.94 -19.34 5.30
N GLU A 156 15.20 -19.35 4.87
CA GLU A 156 15.58 -18.89 3.54
C GLU A 156 15.02 -19.86 2.50
N LYS A 157 14.46 -19.30 1.43
CA LYS A 157 13.94 -20.06 0.30
C LYS A 157 14.83 -19.80 -0.92
N ASP A 158 14.82 -20.69 -1.89
CA ASP A 158 15.72 -20.62 -3.06
C ASP A 158 15.64 -19.28 -3.82
N TYR A 159 14.46 -18.66 -3.83
CA TYR A 159 14.26 -17.36 -4.47
C TYR A 159 14.94 -16.19 -3.74
N ASP A 160 15.30 -16.35 -2.45
CA ASP A 160 15.95 -15.30 -1.67
C ASP A 160 17.35 -14.99 -2.16
N GLU A 161 18.12 -16.05 -2.43
CA GLU A 161 19.47 -15.92 -2.94
C GLU A 161 19.46 -15.36 -4.37
N ALA A 162 18.58 -15.88 -5.24
CA ALA A 162 18.47 -15.41 -6.63
C ALA A 162 18.12 -13.91 -6.71
N ILE A 163 17.16 -13.47 -5.89
CA ILE A 163 16.76 -12.07 -5.83
C ILE A 163 17.87 -11.22 -5.23
N PHE A 164 18.56 -11.69 -4.19
CA PHE A 164 19.69 -10.97 -3.60
C PHE A 164 20.83 -10.77 -4.60
N GLN A 165 21.19 -11.79 -5.38
CA GLN A 165 22.22 -11.66 -6.40
C GLN A 165 21.81 -10.65 -7.49
N THR A 166 20.53 -10.59 -7.86
CA THR A 166 20.00 -9.59 -8.80
C THR A 166 20.15 -8.18 -8.25
N ILE A 167 19.79 -7.96 -6.99
CA ILE A 167 19.96 -6.68 -6.28
C ILE A 167 21.44 -6.29 -6.24
N LYS A 168 22.29 -7.22 -5.81
CA LYS A 168 23.74 -7.02 -5.69
C LYS A 168 24.39 -6.67 -7.03
N ALA A 169 23.99 -7.34 -8.12
CA ALA A 169 24.54 -7.13 -9.45
C ALA A 169 24.26 -5.71 -9.99
N ARG A 170 23.11 -5.11 -9.62
CA ARG A 170 22.77 -3.74 -10.04
C ARG A 170 23.63 -2.68 -9.36
N ASN A 171 24.14 -2.95 -8.15
CA ASN A 171 25.01 -2.04 -7.40
C ASN A 171 24.43 -0.62 -7.23
N THR A 172 23.10 -0.48 -7.34
CA THR A 172 22.30 0.75 -7.17
C THR A 172 21.72 0.87 -5.76
N TYR A 173 21.93 -0.17 -4.95
CA TYR A 173 21.38 -0.27 -3.61
C TYR A 173 22.13 0.65 -2.64
N GLY A 174 21.39 1.26 -1.70
CA GLY A 174 21.73 2.30 -0.71
C GLY A 174 22.92 2.05 0.21
N TYR A 175 24.06 1.75 -0.41
CA TYR A 175 25.38 1.59 0.16
C TYR A 175 26.18 2.70 -0.49
N ASN A 176 26.78 3.57 0.32
CA ASN A 176 27.88 4.36 -0.15
C ASN A 176 29.03 3.43 -0.61
N SER A 177 30.05 3.99 -1.27
CA SER A 177 31.26 3.28 -1.72
C SER A 177 32.07 2.61 -0.60
N GLN A 178 31.62 2.69 0.66
CA GLN A 178 32.21 2.07 1.86
C GLN A 178 31.33 0.97 2.47
N GLY A 179 30.18 0.68 1.85
CA GLY A 179 29.32 -0.43 2.22
C GLY A 179 28.48 -0.24 3.49
N ARG A 180 28.27 1.01 3.96
CA ARG A 180 27.49 1.30 5.17
C ARG A 180 26.17 2.01 4.85
N PRO A 181 25.01 1.53 5.36
CA PRO A 181 23.73 2.20 5.18
C PRO A 181 23.61 3.41 6.12
N GLY A 182 23.30 4.59 5.58
CA GLY A 182 22.87 5.75 6.36
C GLY A 182 21.34 5.82 6.42
N ILE A 183 20.78 6.14 7.59
CA ILE A 183 19.33 6.33 7.85
C ILE A 183 18.71 7.41 6.93
N PHE A 184 19.54 8.27 6.34
CA PHE A 184 19.16 9.32 5.39
C PHE A 184 20.01 9.27 4.11
N ASP A 185 20.43 8.10 3.64
CA ASP A 185 21.12 8.01 2.34
C ASP A 185 20.11 8.09 1.18
N PHE A 186 19.35 9.20 1.13
CA PHE A 186 18.39 9.60 0.09
C PHE A 186 19.07 9.91 -1.26
N ARG A 187 20.19 9.26 -1.59
CA ARG A 187 20.77 9.32 -2.94
C ARG A 187 20.03 8.44 -3.97
N TRP A 188 18.93 7.81 -3.56
CA TRP A 188 18.07 6.95 -4.38
C TRP A 188 17.33 7.67 -5.50
N ASN A 189 17.06 8.94 -5.31
CA ASN A 189 16.76 9.91 -6.34
C ASN A 189 16.93 11.22 -5.60
N GLY A 190 17.98 12.01 -5.88
CA GLY A 190 18.16 13.29 -5.20
C GLY A 190 16.94 14.22 -5.32
N HIS A 191 15.92 13.85 -6.13
CA HIS A 191 14.71 14.59 -6.41
C HIS A 191 13.50 13.63 -6.52
N VAL A 192 12.90 13.18 -5.41
CA VAL A 192 11.46 12.76 -5.42
C VAL A 192 10.63 14.02 -5.73
N ARG A 193 10.59 14.38 -7.01
CA ARG A 193 10.01 15.60 -7.58
C ARG A 193 9.62 15.29 -9.02
N GLY A 194 8.51 15.88 -9.47
CA GLY A 194 8.03 15.70 -10.84
C GLY A 194 6.70 14.96 -10.88
N GLU A 195 6.32 14.55 -12.08
CA GLU A 195 4.97 14.03 -12.39
C GLU A 195 4.59 12.77 -11.62
N TYR A 196 5.56 11.98 -11.18
CA TYR A 196 5.36 10.64 -10.64
C TYR A 196 5.56 10.51 -9.13
N LYS A 197 5.77 11.63 -8.43
CA LYS A 197 6.07 11.67 -6.99
C LYS A 197 5.17 10.77 -6.13
N GLY A 198 3.84 10.84 -6.29
CA GLY A 198 2.91 10.06 -5.46
C GLY A 198 3.06 8.55 -5.66
N ALA A 199 3.31 8.11 -6.90
CA ALA A 199 3.55 6.70 -7.22
C ALA A 199 4.89 6.21 -6.64
N GLU A 200 5.94 7.05 -6.71
CA GLU A 200 7.25 6.76 -6.11
C GLU A 200 7.18 6.70 -4.58
N GLU A 201 6.53 7.67 -3.93
CA GLU A 201 6.32 7.68 -2.48
C GLU A 201 5.54 6.45 -2.02
N ASN A 202 4.43 6.12 -2.68
CA ASN A 202 3.64 4.93 -2.34
C ASN A 202 4.36 3.61 -2.63
N ALA A 203 5.21 3.55 -3.66
CA ALA A 203 6.09 2.41 -3.84
C ALA A 203 6.98 2.26 -2.61
N LEU A 204 7.67 3.32 -2.18
CA LEU A 204 8.62 3.33 -1.07
C LEU A 204 7.98 3.03 0.29
N PHE A 205 6.90 3.73 0.65
CA PHE A 205 6.19 3.52 1.92
C PHE A 205 5.35 2.23 1.92
N GLY A 206 4.94 1.77 0.74
CA GLY A 206 4.18 0.54 0.56
C GLY A 206 5.03 -0.73 0.63
N PHE A 207 6.36 -0.66 0.53
CA PHE A 207 7.21 -1.74 0.99
C PHE A 207 7.18 -1.74 2.51
N SER A 208 6.65 -2.81 3.11
CA SER A 208 6.58 -3.01 4.56
C SER A 208 7.98 -3.13 5.20
N CYS A 209 8.96 -2.31 4.84
CA CYS A 209 10.15 -2.07 5.64
C CYS A 209 9.82 -1.44 7.00
N SER A 210 8.57 -0.96 7.19
CA SER A 210 7.91 -1.05 8.48
C SER A 210 7.62 -2.52 8.75
N VAL A 211 8.49 -3.17 9.53
CA VAL A 211 8.00 -4.30 10.30
C VAL A 211 6.96 -3.68 11.24
N ASP A 212 5.69 -3.80 10.89
CA ASP A 212 4.61 -3.72 11.84
C ASP A 212 4.88 -4.83 12.86
N ARG A 213 5.79 -4.57 13.81
CA ARG A 213 5.83 -5.30 15.05
C ARG A 213 4.53 -4.93 15.79
N PRO A 214 3.99 -5.80 16.66
CA PRO A 214 2.77 -5.52 17.44
C PRO A 214 2.86 -4.32 18.39
N THR A 215 3.91 -3.49 18.30
CA THR A 215 4.10 -2.30 19.11
C THR A 215 4.78 -1.25 18.24
N GLY A 216 4.03 -0.22 17.86
CA GLY A 216 4.56 0.94 17.14
C GLY A 216 5.77 1.53 17.85
N ALA A 217 6.92 1.48 17.19
CA ALA A 217 8.11 2.20 17.60
C ALA A 217 8.89 2.61 16.33
N ARG A 218 8.81 3.92 16.06
CA ARG A 218 9.83 4.83 15.52
C ARG A 218 10.88 4.27 14.55
N GLN A 219 10.99 4.98 13.42
CA GLN A 219 11.98 4.94 12.34
C GLN A 219 13.42 5.31 12.77
N VAL A 220 13.93 4.70 13.84
CA VAL A 220 15.32 4.88 14.29
C VAL A 220 15.93 3.49 14.41
N ILE A 221 17.00 3.23 13.66
CA ILE A 221 17.91 2.12 13.97
C ILE A 221 18.48 2.45 15.36
N LEU A 222 17.92 1.83 16.38
CA LEU A 222 18.65 1.62 17.63
C LEU A 222 19.73 0.58 17.30
N ASP A 223 20.94 0.74 17.83
CA ASP A 223 22.11 -0.14 17.64
C ASP A 223 21.88 -1.62 18.05
N ASP A 224 20.64 -2.02 18.32
CA ASP A 224 20.20 -3.32 18.84
C ASP A 224 19.15 -4.04 17.96
N GLU A 225 18.85 -3.57 16.73
CA GLU A 225 17.89 -4.28 15.86
C GLU A 225 18.50 -5.55 15.20
N PRO A 226 17.89 -6.74 15.34
CA PRO A 226 18.45 -7.99 14.81
C PRO A 226 18.22 -8.16 13.30
N TYR A 227 17.77 -7.12 12.59
CA TYR A 227 17.55 -7.14 11.15
C TYR A 227 17.66 -5.74 10.53
N ARG A 228 17.83 -5.68 9.21
CA ARG A 228 17.78 -4.47 8.39
C ARG A 228 16.96 -4.70 7.13
N CYS A 229 16.31 -3.66 6.60
CA CYS A 229 15.59 -3.73 5.33
C CYS A 229 16.46 -3.18 4.19
N LEU A 230 16.64 -3.96 3.14
CA LEU A 230 17.20 -3.56 1.86
C LEU A 230 16.06 -3.29 0.90
N ILE A 231 15.99 -2.08 0.37
CA ILE A 231 15.14 -1.75 -0.78
C ILE A 231 16.07 -1.62 -1.98
N ASP A 232 15.70 -2.26 -3.08
CA ASP A 232 16.29 -2.07 -4.40
C ASP A 232 15.25 -1.40 -5.30
N VAL A 233 15.65 -0.37 -6.02
CA VAL A 233 14.79 0.39 -6.95
C VAL A 233 15.52 0.46 -8.27
N ASP A 234 14.83 0.00 -9.31
CA ASP A 234 15.26 0.10 -10.69
C ASP A 234 14.38 1.14 -11.38
N ASN A 235 14.97 2.31 -11.58
CA ASN A 235 14.35 3.49 -12.20
C ASN A 235 15.19 4.03 -13.37
N ALA A 236 16.01 3.17 -14.00
CA ALA A 236 16.79 3.55 -15.17
C ALA A 236 15.89 4.05 -16.32
N ASP A 237 14.70 3.46 -16.44
CA ASP A 237 13.58 4.02 -17.19
C ASP A 237 12.57 4.65 -16.22
N LEU A 238 12.43 5.97 -16.24
CA LEU A 238 11.50 6.68 -15.37
C LEU A 238 10.03 6.36 -15.64
N SER A 239 9.71 5.75 -16.80
CA SER A 239 8.35 5.35 -17.15
C SER A 239 7.99 3.97 -16.61
N HIS A 240 8.98 3.11 -16.36
CA HIS A 240 8.80 1.74 -15.89
C HIS A 240 9.66 1.48 -14.67
N TRP A 241 9.03 1.54 -13.52
CA TRP A 241 9.72 1.36 -12.25
C TRP A 241 9.59 -0.08 -11.77
N SER A 242 10.66 -0.61 -11.20
CA SER A 242 10.57 -1.80 -10.36
C SER A 242 11.25 -1.58 -9.03
N SER A 243 10.77 -2.27 -8.01
CA SER A 243 11.36 -2.19 -6.69
C SER A 243 11.20 -3.50 -5.94
N THR A 244 12.16 -3.81 -5.08
CA THR A 244 12.25 -5.07 -4.34
C THR A 244 12.66 -4.78 -2.90
N ALA A 245 11.95 -5.38 -1.94
CA ALA A 245 12.34 -5.32 -0.53
C ALA A 245 12.78 -6.69 -0.01
N MET A 246 13.87 -6.67 0.76
CA MET A 246 14.48 -7.83 1.37
C MET A 246 14.91 -7.49 2.80
N TYR A 247 14.68 -8.38 3.75
CA TYR A 247 15.22 -8.25 5.10
C TYR A 247 16.52 -9.03 5.22
N GLU A 248 17.53 -8.45 5.84
CA GLU A 248 18.72 -9.16 6.28
C GLU A 248 18.71 -9.25 7.80
N PHE A 249 18.68 -10.46 8.35
CA PHE A 249 18.79 -10.71 9.78
C PHE A 249 20.26 -10.78 10.17
N LEU A 250 20.62 -10.11 11.26
CA LEU A 250 21.98 -9.93 11.70
C LEU A 250 22.29 -10.86 12.87
N THR A 251 23.48 -11.46 12.85
CA THR A 251 24.10 -12.08 14.03
C THR A 251 25.11 -11.09 14.62
N PRO A 252 24.92 -10.66 15.89
CA PRO A 252 25.83 -9.76 16.55
C PRO A 252 27.25 -10.29 16.56
N GLY A 253 28.20 -9.44 16.13
CA GLY A 253 29.62 -9.78 16.17
C GLY A 253 30.39 -8.91 17.16
N VAL A 254 31.61 -9.34 17.52
CA VAL A 254 32.47 -8.60 18.46
C VAL A 254 32.97 -7.27 17.88
N ILE A 255 33.07 -7.17 16.55
CA ILE A 255 33.58 -5.99 15.83
C ILE A 255 32.56 -5.46 14.82
N PHE A 256 31.92 -6.35 14.07
CA PHE A 256 30.84 -6.02 13.14
C PHE A 256 29.81 -7.13 13.13
N ASP A 257 28.55 -6.77 12.95
CA ASP A 257 27.47 -7.74 12.73
C ASP A 257 27.65 -8.45 11.38
N SER A 258 27.25 -9.73 11.36
CA SER A 258 27.26 -10.55 10.15
C SER A 258 25.82 -10.83 9.70
N VAL A 259 25.59 -10.91 8.39
CA VAL A 259 24.28 -11.30 7.86
C VAL A 259 24.10 -12.79 8.04
N ALA A 260 23.11 -13.17 8.84
CA ALA A 260 22.77 -14.54 9.16
C ALA A 260 21.76 -15.13 8.18
N LYS A 261 20.76 -14.33 7.79
CA LYS A 261 19.70 -14.74 6.86
C LYS A 261 19.21 -13.58 6.00
N ARG A 262 18.65 -13.89 4.83
CA ARG A 262 18.01 -12.95 3.90
C ARG A 262 16.62 -13.44 3.52
N LEU A 263 15.63 -12.58 3.70
CA LEU A 263 14.23 -12.91 3.42
C LEU A 263 13.63 -11.85 2.50
N THR A 264 13.38 -12.23 1.25
CA THR A 264 12.63 -11.41 0.30
C THR A 264 11.19 -11.28 0.79
N ALA A 265 10.73 -10.04 0.84
CA ALA A 265 9.39 -9.71 1.31
C ALA A 265 8.45 -9.42 0.16
N LYS A 266 8.89 -8.55 -0.77
CA LYS A 266 7.99 -7.94 -1.73
C LYS A 266 8.71 -7.48 -2.98
N ARG A 267 8.02 -7.53 -4.12
CA ARG A 267 8.43 -6.90 -5.39
C ARG A 267 7.27 -6.08 -5.94
N VAL A 268 7.56 -4.96 -6.58
CA VAL A 268 6.58 -4.12 -7.25
C VAL A 268 7.10 -3.74 -8.63
N PHE A 269 6.20 -3.73 -9.61
CA PHE A 269 6.44 -3.30 -10.99
C PHE A 269 5.35 -2.31 -11.36
N ILE A 270 5.71 -1.17 -11.95
CA ILE A 270 4.81 -0.06 -12.21
C ILE A 270 5.09 0.53 -13.59
N ASP A 271 4.04 0.69 -14.38
CA ASP A 271 3.98 1.59 -15.52
C ASP A 271 3.47 2.95 -15.03
N MET A 272 4.41 3.89 -14.87
CA MET A 272 4.15 5.18 -14.22
C MET A 272 3.16 6.05 -15.02
N PRO A 273 3.26 6.16 -16.36
CA PRO A 273 2.26 6.87 -17.16
C PRO A 273 0.84 6.29 -16.99
N ALA A 274 0.70 4.96 -17.04
CA ALA A 274 -0.60 4.33 -16.92
C ALA A 274 -1.17 4.43 -15.49
N GLU A 275 -0.34 4.34 -14.45
CA GLU A 275 -0.76 4.57 -13.06
C GLU A 275 -1.24 6.02 -12.86
N SER A 276 -0.54 7.01 -13.43
CA SER A 276 -0.94 8.42 -13.39
C SER A 276 -2.28 8.67 -14.07
N LEU A 277 -2.52 8.04 -15.23
CA LEU A 277 -3.81 8.12 -15.93
C LEU A 277 -4.93 7.45 -15.12
N ALA A 278 -4.67 6.27 -14.55
CA ALA A 278 -5.62 5.59 -13.69
C ALA A 278 -5.99 6.45 -12.46
N ALA A 279 -5.01 7.04 -11.79
CA ALA A 279 -5.23 7.92 -10.64
C ALA A 279 -6.08 9.15 -11.00
N LYS A 280 -5.77 9.81 -12.13
CA LYS A 280 -6.56 10.94 -12.65
C LYS A 280 -7.98 10.54 -13.04
N SER A 281 -8.23 9.29 -13.46
CA SER A 281 -9.58 8.83 -13.79
C SER A 281 -10.55 8.87 -12.59
N MET A 282 -10.04 8.83 -11.35
CA MET A 282 -10.86 8.91 -10.14
C MET A 282 -11.37 10.33 -9.85
N TRP A 283 -10.76 11.36 -10.43
CA TRP A 283 -11.01 12.76 -10.07
C TRP A 283 -12.47 13.22 -10.20
N PRO A 284 -13.20 12.92 -11.29
CA PRO A 284 -14.58 13.39 -11.42
C PRO A 284 -15.50 12.78 -10.35
N GLY A 285 -15.34 11.49 -10.05
CA GLY A 285 -16.17 10.80 -9.06
C GLY A 285 -15.83 11.22 -7.63
N LEU A 286 -14.53 11.35 -7.31
CA LEU A 286 -14.10 11.88 -6.02
C LEU A 286 -14.53 13.34 -5.84
N GLY A 287 -14.39 14.18 -6.86
CA GLY A 287 -14.83 15.57 -6.83
C GLY A 287 -16.32 15.70 -6.54
N ALA A 288 -17.16 14.93 -7.24
CA ALA A 288 -18.60 14.92 -6.99
C ALA A 288 -18.96 14.48 -5.55
N MET A 289 -18.26 13.46 -5.01
CA MET A 289 -18.45 13.01 -3.62
C MET A 289 -18.05 14.10 -2.63
N LEU A 290 -16.89 14.75 -2.83
CA LEU A 290 -16.44 15.84 -1.96
C LEU A 290 -17.40 17.03 -2.00
N ASP A 291 -17.87 17.42 -3.18
CA ASP A 291 -18.79 18.54 -3.35
C ASP A 291 -20.14 18.29 -2.65
N ALA A 292 -20.66 17.06 -2.73
CA ALA A 292 -21.87 16.68 -2.01
C ALA A 292 -21.71 16.85 -0.49
N VAL A 293 -20.62 16.31 0.07
CA VAL A 293 -20.35 16.40 1.52
C VAL A 293 -20.09 17.84 1.95
N LYS A 294 -19.37 18.63 1.15
CA LYS A 294 -19.14 20.06 1.43
C LYS A 294 -20.43 20.87 1.40
N SER A 295 -21.38 20.50 0.55
CA SER A 295 -22.73 21.10 0.55
C SER A 295 -23.46 20.79 1.85
N GLU A 296 -23.41 19.54 2.33
CA GLU A 296 -24.02 19.15 3.62
C GLU A 296 -23.38 19.87 4.82
N ILE A 297 -22.05 20.03 4.83
CA ILE A 297 -21.35 20.85 5.82
C ILE A 297 -21.88 22.29 5.80
N SER A 298 -22.01 22.89 4.61
CA SER A 298 -22.48 24.27 4.45
C SER A 298 -23.91 24.45 4.97
N THR A 299 -24.79 23.48 4.71
CA THR A 299 -26.16 23.47 5.23
C THR A 299 -26.18 23.39 6.76
N ARG A 300 -25.43 22.46 7.38
CA ARG A 300 -25.33 22.33 8.85
C ARG A 300 -24.86 23.63 9.51
N LEU A 301 -23.87 24.30 8.91
CA LEU A 301 -23.36 25.58 9.41
C LEU A 301 -24.42 26.70 9.30
N ALA A 302 -25.13 26.77 8.17
CA ALA A 302 -26.19 27.77 7.99
C ALA A 302 -27.36 27.57 8.97
N GLU A 303 -27.73 26.32 9.24
CA GLU A 303 -28.76 25.96 10.22
C GLU A 303 -28.36 26.36 11.64
N LYS A 304 -27.10 26.15 12.05
CA LYS A 304 -26.60 26.60 13.36
C LYS A 304 -26.70 28.12 13.49
N VAL A 305 -26.23 28.87 12.49
CA VAL A 305 -26.30 30.35 12.48
C VAL A 305 -27.75 30.83 12.57
N SER A 306 -28.66 30.22 11.81
CA SER A 306 -30.09 30.56 11.86
C SER A 306 -30.70 30.28 13.24
N THR A 307 -30.34 29.15 13.85
CA THR A 307 -30.85 28.75 15.17
C THR A 307 -30.33 29.67 16.27
N GLU A 308 -29.03 29.98 16.28
CA GLU A 308 -28.42 30.94 17.21
C GLU A 308 -29.02 32.34 17.05
N GLY A 309 -29.24 32.78 15.82
CA GLY A 309 -29.91 34.05 15.52
C GLY A 309 -31.37 34.09 15.99
N ALA A 310 -32.10 32.97 15.88
CA ALA A 310 -33.46 32.85 16.39
C ALA A 310 -33.50 32.87 17.93
N VAL A 311 -32.58 32.18 18.59
CA VAL A 311 -32.45 32.19 20.06
C VAL A 311 -32.08 33.59 20.57
N SER A 312 -31.15 34.28 19.91
CA SER A 312 -30.77 35.66 20.23
C SER A 312 -31.96 36.62 20.12
N LYS A 313 -32.76 36.51 19.05
CA LYS A 313 -34.00 37.29 18.87
C LYS A 313 -35.07 37.03 19.93
N ILE A 314 -35.20 35.79 20.42
CA ILE A 314 -36.16 35.43 21.48
C ILE A 314 -35.69 35.98 22.84
N LEU A 315 -34.38 35.98 23.11
CA LEU A 315 -33.81 36.43 24.39
C LEU A 315 -33.62 37.95 24.49
N GLY A 316 -33.97 38.72 23.44
CA GLY A 316 -33.99 40.19 23.49
C GLY A 316 -32.62 40.86 23.57
N ALA A 317 -31.55 40.16 23.21
CA ALA A 317 -30.25 40.80 23.00
C ALA A 317 -30.28 41.60 21.68
N PRO A 318 -29.74 42.84 21.64
CA PRO A 318 -29.75 43.69 20.45
C PRO A 318 -28.98 43.09 19.26
#